data_AF-A0A5N7MC06-F1
#
_entry.id   AF-A0A5N7MC06-F1
#
_cell.length_a   1.000
_cell.length_b   1.000
_cell.length_c   1.000
_cell.angle_alpha   90.00
_cell.angle_beta   90.00
_cell.angle_gamma   90.00
#
_symmetry.space_group_name_H-M   'P 1'
#
loop_
_entity.id
_entity.type
_entity.pdbx_description
1 polymer ?
#
loop_
_entity_poly.entity_id
_entity_poly.type
_entity_poly.pdbx_seq_one_letter_code
_entity_poly.pdbx_strand_id
1 'polypeptide(L)'
;MMAVRHGLFVALVSLAGIGGAVMAPAGAAAFTCPETTAAGAPGTALSLSDLYSGANDVTAGNRLGELMTDLRRSGMKPALIVDRLIGSYCPLVAADGTLSDQQKADRVRRFARLLTGLAYVPTNPDEVDVLVQTALTPDLLKQIDEAAGRAGITRDEWIERAIDRQLANP
;
A
#
# COMPACT_ATOMS: atom_id res chain seq x y z
N MET A 1 11.92 -12.05 -80.26
CA MET A 1 11.81 -10.88 -81.14
C MET A 1 10.38 -10.40 -81.16
N MET A 2 10.07 -9.30 -80.49
CA MET A 2 9.26 -8.17 -80.98
C MET A 2 8.94 -7.27 -79.78
N ALA A 3 9.46 -6.06 -79.86
CA ALA A 3 9.31 -4.99 -78.90
C ALA A 3 8.21 -4.05 -79.36
N VAL A 4 7.36 -3.57 -78.43
CA VAL A 4 6.66 -2.27 -78.49
C VAL A 4 6.26 -1.91 -77.05
N ARG A 5 6.14 -0.67 -76.55
CA ARG A 5 6.90 0.59 -76.62
C ARG A 5 6.15 1.54 -75.66
N HIS A 6 6.86 2.08 -74.66
CA HIS A 6 6.64 3.40 -74.00
C HIS A 6 5.41 3.64 -73.12
N GLY A 7 5.69 3.81 -71.82
CA GLY A 7 4.91 4.63 -70.90
C GLY A 7 5.86 5.37 -69.97
N LEU A 8 6.07 6.65 -70.26
CA LEU A 8 6.85 7.63 -69.50
C LEU A 8 6.09 8.00 -68.21
N PHE A 9 6.64 7.77 -67.00
CA PHE A 9 6.15 8.44 -65.79
C PHE A 9 7.27 8.78 -64.80
N VAL A 10 7.67 10.06 -64.90
CA VAL A 10 7.91 11.05 -63.83
C VAL A 10 8.49 10.58 -62.49
N ALA A 11 9.67 11.13 -62.18
CA ALA A 11 10.39 11.04 -60.92
C ALA A 11 9.67 11.73 -59.75
N LEU A 12 9.88 11.22 -58.52
CA LEU A 12 9.71 11.99 -57.28
C LEU A 12 10.80 11.60 -56.28
N VAL A 13 11.75 12.52 -56.15
CA VAL A 13 12.70 12.65 -55.04
C VAL A 13 11.91 12.99 -53.78
N SER A 14 12.21 12.37 -52.65
CA SER A 14 11.81 12.92 -51.34
C SER A 14 12.89 12.71 -50.29
N LEU A 15 13.28 13.85 -49.74
CA LEU A 15 14.33 14.12 -48.78
C LEU A 15 14.11 13.42 -47.43
N ALA A 16 15.25 13.24 -46.75
CA ALA A 16 15.38 12.83 -45.37
C ALA A 16 14.48 13.60 -44.39
N GLY A 17 13.81 12.86 -43.51
CA GLY A 17 13.20 13.38 -42.28
C GLY A 17 13.70 12.57 -41.09
N ILE A 18 14.75 13.04 -40.42
CA ILE A 18 15.16 12.52 -39.11
C ILE A 18 14.19 13.16 -38.10
N GLY A 19 13.02 12.56 -37.94
CA GLY A 19 12.06 12.95 -36.92
C GLY A 19 12.60 12.55 -35.56
N GLY A 20 13.08 13.53 -34.79
CA GLY A 20 13.44 13.33 -33.39
C GLY A 20 12.21 12.84 -32.62
N ALA A 21 12.29 11.63 -32.08
CA ALA A 21 11.32 11.13 -31.12
C ALA A 21 11.45 11.99 -29.86
N VAL A 22 10.56 12.97 -29.71
CA VAL A 22 10.37 13.69 -28.46
C VAL A 22 9.76 12.70 -27.48
N MET A 23 10.60 12.02 -26.69
CA MET A 23 10.11 11.26 -25.54
C MET A 23 9.49 12.27 -24.58
N ALA A 24 8.15 12.34 -24.56
CA ALA A 24 7.45 13.08 -23.53
C ALA A 24 7.85 12.53 -22.16
N PRO A 25 8.15 13.38 -21.16
CA PRO A 25 8.41 12.89 -19.82
C PRO A 25 7.15 12.19 -19.33
N ALA A 26 7.28 10.93 -18.90
CA ALA A 26 6.22 10.25 -18.18
C ALA A 26 6.02 10.99 -16.85
N GLY A 27 5.06 11.91 -16.81
CA GLY A 27 4.66 12.55 -15.56
C GLY A 27 4.17 11.49 -14.60
N ALA A 28 4.69 11.50 -13.37
CA ALA A 28 4.13 10.68 -12.31
C ALA A 28 2.63 11.04 -12.18
N ALA A 29 1.77 10.04 -12.32
CA ALA A 29 0.33 10.25 -12.16
C ALA A 29 0.06 10.84 -10.77
N ALA A 30 -0.76 11.89 -10.72
CA ALA A 30 -1.17 12.50 -9.46
C ALA A 30 -1.86 11.46 -8.56
N PHE A 31 -1.69 11.59 -7.25
CA PHE A 31 -2.35 10.70 -6.31
C PHE A 31 -3.88 10.87 -6.38
N THR A 32 -4.61 9.79 -6.67
CA THR A 32 -6.07 9.78 -6.73
C THR A 32 -6.65 8.73 -5.79
N CYS A 33 -7.76 9.07 -5.16
CA CYS A 33 -8.57 8.12 -4.40
C CYS A 33 -9.69 7.57 -5.29
N PRO A 34 -9.97 6.27 -5.25
CA PRO A 34 -11.14 5.73 -5.91
C PRO A 34 -12.40 6.39 -5.32
N GLU A 35 -13.36 6.71 -6.20
CA GLU A 35 -14.72 7.06 -5.81
C GLU A 35 -15.25 5.94 -4.91
N THR A 36 -15.39 6.22 -3.62
CA THR A 36 -15.86 5.20 -2.69
C THR A 36 -17.32 4.92 -3.01
N THR A 37 -17.68 3.67 -3.30
CA THR A 37 -19.05 3.17 -3.21
C THR A 37 -19.48 3.07 -1.73
N ALA A 38 -19.26 4.12 -0.95
CA ALA A 38 -19.74 4.26 0.42
C ALA A 38 -21.18 4.80 0.43
N ALA A 39 -22.05 4.19 -0.35
CA ALA A 39 -23.50 4.41 -0.30
C ALA A 39 -24.16 3.10 0.13
N GLY A 40 -24.06 2.74 1.41
CA GLY A 40 -24.71 1.51 1.86
C GLY A 40 -24.33 0.97 3.23
N ALA A 41 -24.21 1.80 4.26
CA ALA A 41 -24.43 1.33 5.64
C ALA A 41 -24.61 2.54 6.59
N PRO A 42 -25.79 2.72 7.22
CA PRO A 42 -25.89 3.59 8.37
C PRO A 42 -25.16 2.91 9.53
N GLY A 43 -24.11 3.55 10.05
CA GLY A 43 -23.42 3.01 11.22
C GLY A 43 -22.19 3.83 11.52
N THR A 44 -22.32 4.75 12.48
CA THR A 44 -21.26 5.53 13.14
C THR A 44 -20.30 6.27 12.21
N ALA A 45 -20.40 7.61 12.23
CA ALA A 45 -19.34 8.47 11.73
C ALA A 45 -18.06 8.11 12.49
N LEU A 46 -17.13 7.47 11.79
CA LEU A 46 -15.78 7.23 12.28
C LEU A 46 -15.15 8.58 12.58
N SER A 47 -14.55 8.74 13.77
CA SER A 47 -13.85 9.98 14.04
C SER A 47 -12.65 10.08 13.09
N LEU A 48 -12.51 11.20 12.39
CA LEU A 48 -11.38 11.46 11.49
C LEU A 48 -10.04 11.22 12.20
N SER A 49 -9.99 11.51 13.50
CA SER A 49 -8.82 11.33 14.37
C SER A 49 -8.36 9.88 14.49
N ASP A 50 -9.29 8.91 14.53
CA ASP A 50 -8.92 7.49 14.67
C ASP A 50 -8.27 6.95 13.40
N LEU A 51 -8.57 7.57 12.25
CA LEU A 51 -8.00 7.21 10.96
C LEU A 51 -6.68 7.94 10.69
N TYR A 52 -6.61 9.23 11.03
CA TYR A 52 -5.53 10.12 10.59
C TYR A 52 -4.14 9.75 11.12
N SER A 53 -4.07 9.30 12.38
CA SER A 53 -2.80 8.95 13.04
C SER A 53 -2.40 7.47 12.88
N GLY A 54 -3.23 6.65 12.23
CA GLY A 54 -3.00 5.20 12.11
C GLY A 54 -1.63 4.81 11.51
N ALA A 55 -1.25 3.54 11.70
CA ALA A 55 0.03 2.91 11.30
C ALA A 55 1.34 3.56 11.79
N ASN A 56 1.36 4.85 12.13
CA ASN A 56 2.55 5.56 12.61
C ASN A 56 2.45 5.90 14.11
N ASP A 57 1.28 5.68 14.73
CA ASP A 57 1.02 5.93 16.16
C ASP A 57 0.44 4.65 16.79
N VAL A 58 1.09 4.15 17.85
CA VAL A 58 0.69 2.91 18.57
C VAL A 58 -0.68 3.08 19.22
N THR A 59 -0.97 4.26 19.77
CA THR A 59 -2.27 4.57 20.39
C THR A 59 -3.38 4.57 19.33
N ALA A 60 -3.10 5.14 18.16
CA ALA A 60 -4.02 5.09 17.02
C ALA A 60 -4.21 3.65 16.51
N GLY A 61 -3.15 2.83 16.52
CA GLY A 61 -3.22 1.40 16.21
C GLY A 61 -4.16 0.63 17.15
N ASN A 62 -4.07 0.87 18.46
CA ASN A 62 -4.94 0.25 19.45
C ASN A 62 -6.41 0.67 19.28
N ARG A 63 -6.67 1.98 19.11
CA ARG A 63 -8.03 2.50 18.85
C ARG A 63 -8.63 1.93 17.56
N LEU A 64 -7.80 1.75 16.54
CA LEU A 64 -8.22 1.10 15.29
C LEU A 64 -8.59 -0.36 15.51
N GLY A 65 -7.84 -1.10 16.34
CA GLY A 65 -8.16 -2.47 16.74
C GLY A 65 -9.49 -2.58 17.51
N GLU A 66 -9.74 -1.67 18.46
CA GLU A 66 -11.01 -1.57 19.20
C GLU A 66 -12.18 -1.30 18.24
N LEU A 67 -12.05 -0.29 17.40
CA LEU A 67 -13.03 0.05 16.38
C LEU A 67 -13.35 -1.12 15.43
N MET A 68 -12.32 -1.85 14.98
CA MET A 68 -12.52 -3.02 14.13
C MET A 68 -13.23 -4.16 14.87
N THR A 69 -13.00 -4.29 16.16
CA THR A 69 -13.72 -5.24 17.02
C THR A 69 -15.20 -4.86 17.15
N ASP A 70 -15.50 -3.58 17.32
CA ASP A 70 -16.88 -3.06 17.38
C ASP A 70 -17.62 -3.24 16.05
N LEU A 71 -16.97 -2.93 14.93
CA LEU A 71 -17.53 -3.13 13.59
C LEU A 71 -17.80 -4.61 13.31
N ARG A 72 -16.90 -5.53 13.71
CA ARG A 72 -17.15 -6.98 13.65
C ARG A 72 -18.34 -7.39 14.52
N ARG A 73 -18.43 -6.86 15.75
CA ARG A 73 -19.55 -7.14 16.67
C ARG A 73 -20.89 -6.65 16.11
N SER A 74 -20.89 -5.59 15.32
CA SER A 74 -22.08 -5.11 14.58
C SER A 74 -22.50 -6.00 13.40
N GLY A 75 -21.74 -7.05 13.08
CA GLY A 75 -22.04 -7.98 11.99
C GLY A 75 -21.42 -7.61 10.63
N MET A 76 -20.58 -6.57 10.57
CA MET A 76 -19.90 -6.20 9.33
C MET A 76 -18.83 -7.23 8.97
N LYS A 77 -18.82 -7.69 7.71
CA LYS A 77 -17.81 -8.65 7.22
C LYS A 77 -16.42 -8.01 7.18
N PRO A 78 -15.34 -8.75 7.49
CA PRO A 78 -13.97 -8.24 7.50
C PRO A 78 -13.57 -7.43 6.26
N ALA A 79 -13.86 -7.94 5.05
CA ALA A 79 -13.56 -7.23 3.80
C ALA A 79 -14.28 -5.87 3.70
N LEU A 80 -15.56 -5.80 4.13
CA LEU A 80 -16.33 -4.55 4.12
C LEU A 80 -15.82 -3.54 5.16
N ILE A 81 -15.29 -4.02 6.29
CA ILE A 81 -14.62 -3.15 7.28
C ILE A 81 -13.38 -2.52 6.65
N VAL A 82 -12.53 -3.34 6.01
CA VAL A 82 -11.31 -2.86 5.34
C VAL A 82 -11.63 -1.84 4.26
N ASP A 83 -12.55 -2.17 3.34
CA ASP A 83 -12.94 -1.28 2.23
C ASP A 83 -13.49 0.05 2.75
N ARG A 84 -14.35 0.00 3.77
CA ARG A 84 -14.95 1.19 4.39
C ARG A 84 -13.90 2.10 5.02
N LEU A 85 -12.96 1.52 5.77
CA LEU A 85 -11.93 2.28 6.47
C LEU A 85 -10.89 2.86 5.50
N ILE A 86 -10.48 2.11 4.46
CA ILE A 86 -9.62 2.64 3.39
C ILE A 86 -10.31 3.77 2.64
N GLY A 87 -11.59 3.59 2.30
CA GLY A 87 -12.38 4.60 1.60
C GLY A 87 -12.52 5.91 2.39
N SER A 88 -12.63 5.81 3.72
CA SER A 88 -12.70 6.98 4.60
C SER A 88 -11.33 7.64 4.81
N TYR A 89 -10.24 6.88 4.80
CA TYR A 89 -8.88 7.38 5.04
C TYR A 89 -8.23 8.02 3.80
N CYS A 90 -8.46 7.46 2.61
CA CYS A 90 -7.79 7.94 1.40
C CYS A 90 -8.01 9.45 1.14
N PRO A 91 -9.24 10.01 1.22
CA PRO A 91 -9.46 11.44 1.04
C PRO A 91 -8.71 12.32 2.04
N LEU A 92 -8.48 11.84 3.27
CA LEU A 92 -7.72 12.57 4.29
C LEU A 92 -6.25 12.69 3.89
N VAL A 93 -5.68 11.61 3.37
CA VAL A 93 -4.30 11.59 2.86
C VAL A 93 -4.18 12.40 1.56
N ALA A 94 -5.19 12.34 0.70
CA ALA A 94 -5.23 13.14 -0.53
C ALA A 94 -5.18 14.65 -0.24
N ALA A 95 -5.91 15.09 0.80
CA ALA A 95 -5.98 16.48 1.25
C ALA A 95 -4.71 16.97 1.98
N ASP A 96 -3.81 16.08 2.38
CA ASP A 96 -2.57 16.45 3.06
C ASP A 96 -1.57 17.08 2.06
N GLY A 97 -1.49 18.40 2.08
CA GLY A 97 -0.58 19.18 1.23
C GLY A 97 0.89 19.08 1.63
N THR A 98 1.21 18.46 2.78
CA THR A 98 2.60 18.30 3.23
C THR A 98 3.29 17.07 2.62
N LEU A 99 2.52 16.20 1.95
CA LEU A 99 2.99 14.94 1.39
C LEU A 99 3.08 15.00 -0.14
N SER A 100 4.14 14.41 -0.68
CA SER A 100 4.22 14.07 -2.10
C SER A 100 3.25 12.96 -2.47
N ASP A 101 2.93 12.80 -3.75
CA ASP A 101 2.04 11.72 -4.22
C ASP A 101 2.55 10.33 -3.86
N GLN A 102 3.88 10.13 -3.89
CA GLN A 102 4.50 8.89 -3.43
C GLN A 102 4.27 8.68 -1.94
N GLN A 103 4.47 9.72 -1.12
CA GLN A 103 4.25 9.64 0.32
C GLN A 103 2.77 9.37 0.65
N LYS A 104 1.83 9.94 -0.12
CA LYS A 104 0.39 9.65 -0.02
C LYS A 104 0.09 8.18 -0.32
N ALA A 105 0.59 7.68 -1.45
CA ALA A 105 0.43 6.28 -1.83
C ALA A 105 1.00 5.32 -0.77
N ASP A 106 2.20 5.59 -0.26
CA ASP A 106 2.83 4.76 0.75
C ASP A 106 2.09 4.81 2.09
N ARG A 107 1.53 5.97 2.44
CA ARG A 107 0.73 6.15 3.65
C ARG A 107 -0.60 5.37 3.58
N VAL A 108 -1.31 5.40 2.46
CA VAL A 108 -2.52 4.59 2.26
C VAL A 108 -2.21 3.10 2.23
N ARG A 109 -1.12 2.69 1.56
CA ARG A 109 -0.68 1.28 1.55
C ARG A 109 -0.34 0.75 2.94
N ARG A 110 0.36 1.54 3.78
CA ARG A 110 0.65 1.16 5.17
C ARG A 110 -0.64 0.95 5.97
N PHE A 111 -1.57 1.89 5.85
CA PHE A 111 -2.86 1.81 6.51
C PHE A 111 -3.69 0.59 6.07
N ALA A 112 -3.77 0.32 4.76
CA ALA A 112 -4.47 -0.83 4.23
C ALA A 112 -3.91 -2.16 4.76
N ARG A 113 -2.58 -2.30 4.83
CA ARG A 113 -1.97 -3.51 5.40
C ARG A 113 -2.29 -3.68 6.89
N LEU A 114 -2.28 -2.59 7.67
CA LEU A 114 -2.65 -2.62 9.09
C LEU A 114 -4.09 -3.12 9.25
N LEU A 115 -5.02 -2.56 8.47
CA LEU A 115 -6.41 -2.99 8.47
C LEU A 115 -6.57 -4.45 8.08
N THR A 116 -5.93 -4.89 6.99
CA THR A 116 -6.02 -6.30 6.57
C THR A 116 -5.47 -7.23 7.66
N GLY A 117 -4.37 -6.86 8.31
CA GLY A 117 -3.87 -7.61 9.45
C GLY A 117 -4.94 -7.74 10.53
N LEU A 118 -5.40 -6.61 11.09
CA LEU A 118 -6.40 -6.58 12.18
C LEU A 118 -7.74 -7.25 11.82
N ALA A 119 -8.14 -7.24 10.55
CA ALA A 119 -9.43 -7.77 10.09
C ALA A 119 -9.46 -9.30 10.10
N TYR A 120 -8.30 -9.94 9.92
CA TYR A 120 -8.18 -11.39 9.75
C TYR A 120 -7.38 -12.07 10.87
N VAL A 121 -6.96 -11.34 11.90
CA VAL A 121 -6.42 -11.93 13.13
C VAL A 121 -7.45 -12.88 13.77
N PRO A 122 -7.07 -14.14 14.06
CA PRO A 122 -7.85 -15.06 14.89
C PRO A 122 -8.25 -14.40 16.20
N THR A 123 -9.54 -14.45 16.54
CA THR A 123 -10.07 -13.83 17.76
C THR A 123 -9.89 -14.77 18.96
N ASN A 124 -8.66 -15.23 19.21
CA ASN A 124 -8.33 -15.97 20.41
C ASN A 124 -8.19 -14.98 21.58
N PRO A 125 -9.03 -15.01 22.62
CA PRO A 125 -8.97 -14.05 23.72
C PRO A 125 -7.70 -14.16 24.59
N ASP A 126 -7.00 -15.29 24.52
CA ASP A 126 -5.79 -15.55 25.31
C ASP A 126 -4.48 -15.19 24.56
N GLU A 127 -4.58 -14.72 23.31
CA GLU A 127 -3.45 -14.43 22.44
C GLU A 127 -3.67 -13.10 21.72
N VAL A 128 -2.86 -12.09 22.03
CA VAL A 128 -2.89 -10.82 21.32
C VAL A 128 -2.00 -10.94 20.10
N ASP A 129 -2.58 -11.33 18.97
CA ASP A 129 -1.91 -11.31 17.67
C ASP A 129 -1.67 -9.85 17.23
N VAL A 130 -0.51 -9.32 17.57
CA VAL A 130 -0.07 -7.97 17.16
C VAL A 130 0.69 -8.07 15.84
N LEU A 131 0.13 -7.52 14.76
CA LEU A 131 0.87 -7.37 13.51
C LEU A 131 1.85 -6.19 13.58
N VAL A 132 3.12 -6.51 13.76
CA VAL A 132 4.22 -5.55 13.68
C VAL A 132 4.60 -5.35 12.21
N GLN A 133 4.26 -4.18 11.65
CA GLN A 133 4.71 -3.79 10.33
C GLN A 133 5.83 -2.75 10.42
N THR A 134 7.02 -3.13 9.97
CA THR A 134 8.17 -2.24 9.90
C THR A 134 8.85 -2.32 8.54
N ALA A 135 9.32 -1.19 8.04
CA ALA A 135 10.10 -1.15 6.81
C ALA A 135 11.54 -1.54 7.14
N LEU A 136 11.96 -2.71 6.67
CA LEU A 136 13.34 -3.18 6.81
C LEU A 136 14.11 -2.90 5.52
N THR A 137 15.33 -2.40 5.65
CA THR A 137 16.26 -2.37 4.52
C THR A 137 16.60 -3.80 4.09
N PRO A 138 16.90 -4.06 2.80
CA PRO A 138 17.30 -5.40 2.33
C PRO A 138 18.46 -6.00 3.13
N ASP A 139 19.47 -5.20 3.48
CA ASP A 139 20.63 -5.67 4.25
C ASP A 139 20.27 -6.08 5.68
N LEU A 140 19.37 -5.35 6.33
CA LEU A 140 18.86 -5.71 7.65
C LEU A 140 18.04 -7.00 7.59
N LEU A 141 17.16 -7.13 6.60
CA LEU A 141 16.38 -8.36 6.40
C LEU A 141 17.28 -9.57 6.20
N LYS A 142 18.34 -9.42 5.39
CA LYS A 142 19.36 -10.47 5.19
C LYS A 142 20.06 -10.84 6.50
N GLN A 143 20.46 -9.85 7.30
CA GLN A 143 21.11 -10.12 8.60
C GLN A 143 20.21 -10.89 9.55
N ILE A 144 18.91 -10.55 9.59
CA ILE A 144 17.92 -11.28 10.38
C ILE A 144 17.82 -12.73 9.89
N ASP A 145 17.74 -12.95 8.57
CA ASP A 145 17.66 -14.30 7.98
C ASP A 145 18.88 -15.16 8.30
N GLU A 146 20.08 -14.59 8.21
CA GLU A 146 21.31 -15.28 8.56
C GLU A 146 21.40 -15.57 10.07
N ALA A 147 20.88 -14.69 10.92
CA ALA A 147 20.88 -14.88 12.36
C ALA A 147 19.86 -15.94 12.80
N ALA A 148 18.67 -15.94 12.19
CA ALA A 148 17.66 -16.98 12.37
C ALA A 148 18.18 -18.35 11.91
N GLY A 149 18.78 -18.40 10.71
CA GLY A 149 19.39 -19.60 10.15
C GLY A 149 20.51 -20.18 11.02
N ARG A 150 21.38 -19.33 11.58
CA ARG A 150 22.42 -19.75 12.54
C ARG A 150 21.85 -20.31 13.84
N ALA A 151 20.70 -19.81 14.27
CA ALA A 151 20.01 -20.26 15.47
C ALA A 151 19.08 -21.47 15.23
N GLY A 152 18.88 -21.90 13.99
CA GLY A 152 18.00 -23.01 13.63
C GLY A 152 16.52 -22.75 13.90
N ILE A 153 16.11 -21.47 13.93
CA ILE A 153 14.74 -21.04 14.19
C ILE A 153 14.18 -20.24 13.01
N THR A 154 12.87 -20.00 13.01
CA THR A 154 12.24 -19.15 11.98
C THR A 154 12.67 -17.69 12.13
N ARG A 155 12.50 -16.91 11.06
CA ARG A 155 12.73 -15.45 11.09
C ARG A 155 11.90 -14.80 12.21
N ASP A 156 10.62 -15.15 12.29
CA ASP A 156 9.67 -14.53 13.21
C ASP A 156 10.03 -14.86 14.67
N GLU A 157 10.35 -16.12 14.96
CA GLU A 157 10.82 -16.54 16.29
C GLU A 157 12.14 -15.84 16.67
N TRP A 158 13.03 -15.60 15.71
CA TRP A 158 14.25 -14.85 15.97
C TRP A 158 13.98 -13.38 16.30
N ILE A 159 13.06 -12.74 15.57
CA ILE A 159 12.64 -11.35 15.80
C ILE A 159 11.99 -11.21 17.18
N GLU A 160 11.07 -12.09 17.53
CA GLU A 160 10.42 -12.11 18.86
C GLU A 160 11.46 -12.19 19.98
N ARG A 161 12.40 -13.15 19.89
CA ARG A 161 13.48 -13.28 20.87
C ARG A 161 14.39 -12.06 20.89
N ALA A 162 14.58 -11.37 19.78
CA ALA A 162 15.38 -10.15 19.73
C ALA A 162 14.67 -9.00 20.47
N ILE A 163 13.35 -8.87 20.32
CA ILE A 163 12.52 -7.92 21.05
C ILE A 163 12.58 -8.23 22.55
N ASP A 164 12.34 -9.48 22.96
CA ASP A 164 12.38 -9.90 24.37
C ASP A 164 13.73 -9.57 25.03
N ARG A 165 14.84 -9.88 24.35
CA ARG A 165 16.19 -9.57 24.84
C ARG A 165 16.40 -8.07 25.04
N GLN A 166 15.88 -7.25 24.14
CA GLN A 166 16.00 -5.79 24.23
C GLN A 166 15.17 -5.25 25.39
N LEU A 167 13.96 -5.77 25.61
CA LEU A 167 13.09 -5.34 26.71
C LEU A 167 13.59 -5.80 28.09
N ALA A 168 14.30 -6.92 28.16
CA ALA A 168 14.91 -7.41 29.39
C ALA A 168 16.11 -6.56 29.87
N ASN A 169 16.69 -5.72 29.00
CA ASN A 169 17.78 -4.80 29.32
C ASN A 169 17.53 -3.44 28.62
N PRO A 170 16.60 -2.61 29.14
CA PRO A 170 16.13 -1.40 28.47
C PRO A 170 17.17 -0.28 28.41
#